data_AF-A0A3D4LIW6-F1
#
_entry.id   AF-A0A3D4LIW6-F1
#
_cell.length_a   1.000
_cell.length_b   1.000
_cell.length_c   1.000
_cell.angle_alpha   90.00
_cell.angle_beta   90.00
_cell.angle_gamma   90.00
#
_symmetry.space_group_name_H-M   'P 1'
#
loop_
_entity.id
_entity.type
_entity.pdbx_description
1 polymer ?
#
loop_
_entity_poly.entity_id
_entity_poly.type
_entity_poly.pdbx_seq_one_letter_code
_entity_poly.pdbx_strand_id
1 'polypeptide(L)' 'KEQILKILEVGDFMGELSLFKNTVLTNSAEALEKTEICVIRSEKVREIIMQRPEIALKFLEKYAERIKHSEEL' A
#
# COMPACT_ATOMS: atom_id res chain seq x y z
N LYS A 1 -13.63 -16.18 -14.35
CA LYS A 1 -14.23 -14.90 -14.80
C LYS A 1 -13.52 -13.80 -14.05
N GLU A 2 -12.89 -12.86 -14.75
CA GLU A 2 -12.12 -11.78 -14.13
C GLU A 2 -13.02 -10.59 -13.77
N GLN A 3 -12.69 -9.88 -12.70
CA GLN A 3 -13.41 -8.70 -12.24
C GLN A 3 -12.42 -7.56 -12.04
N ILE A 4 -12.74 -6.40 -12.62
CA ILE A 4 -11.97 -5.16 -12.42
C ILE A 4 -12.24 -4.67 -11.00
N LEU A 5 -11.20 -4.62 -10.17
CA LEU A 5 -11.28 -4.14 -8.79
C LEU A 5 -11.15 -2.62 -8.70
N LYS A 6 -10.16 -2.05 -9.40
CA LYS A 6 -9.84 -0.62 -9.42
C LYS A 6 -9.05 -0.27 -10.68
N ILE A 7 -9.22 0.95 -11.20
CA ILE A 7 -8.29 1.58 -12.16
C ILE A 7 -7.35 2.49 -11.36
N LEU A 8 -6.04 2.34 -11.56
CA LEU A 8 -5.02 3.11 -10.85
C LEU A 8 -4.52 4.25 -11.73
N GLU A 9 -4.43 5.44 -11.16
CA GLU A 9 -3.92 6.65 -11.83
C GLU A 9 -2.52 7.04 -11.33
N VAL A 10 -1.94 8.09 -11.91
CA VAL A 10 -0.65 8.62 -11.47
C VAL A 10 -0.72 9.02 -9.99
N GLY A 11 0.20 8.45 -9.18
CA GLY A 11 0.24 8.68 -7.74
C GLY A 11 -0.50 7.63 -6.91
N ASP A 12 -1.31 6.78 -7.54
CA ASP A 12 -1.83 5.58 -6.87
C ASP A 12 -0.71 4.56 -6.61
N PHE A 13 -0.94 3.71 -5.61
CA PHE A 13 -0.10 2.57 -5.29
C PHE A 13 -0.96 1.32 -5.11
N MET A 14 -0.31 0.16 -5.21
CA MET A 14 -0.92 -1.13 -4.93
C MET A 14 0.07 -2.06 -4.23
N GLY A 15 -0.46 -3.06 -3.52
CA GLY A 15 0.35 -4.05 -2.80
C GLY A 15 0.78 -3.61 -1.42
N GLU A 16 0.15 -2.57 -0.87
CA GLU A 16 0.40 -2.01 0.46
C GLU A 16 0.21 -3.03 1.60
N LEU A 17 -0.61 -4.06 1.38
CA LEU A 17 -0.82 -5.13 2.36
C LEU A 17 0.44 -6.00 2.52
N SER A 18 1.23 -6.17 1.46
CA SER A 18 2.47 -6.96 1.52
C SER A 18 3.61 -6.20 2.20
N LEU A 19 3.45 -4.88 2.41
CA LEU A 19 4.48 -4.04 3.00
C LEU A 19 4.72 -4.38 4.48
N PHE A 20 3.64 -4.66 5.23
CA PHE A 20 3.71 -4.95 6.66
C PHE A 20 3.42 -6.41 7.01
N LYS A 21 2.73 -7.14 6.13
CA LYS A 21 2.40 -8.56 6.32
C LYS A 21 3.05 -9.39 5.21
N ASN A 22 3.63 -10.53 5.56
CA ASN A 22 4.15 -11.49 4.56
C ASN A 22 2.97 -12.25 3.92
N THR A 23 2.11 -11.54 3.20
CA THR A 23 0.97 -12.09 2.48
C THR A 23 1.24 -12.09 0.98
N VAL A 24 0.87 -13.18 0.33
CA VAL A 24 0.85 -13.29 -1.12
C VAL A 24 -0.19 -12.31 -1.67
N LEU A 25 0.19 -11.53 -2.69
CA LEU A 25 -0.74 -10.69 -3.43
C LEU A 25 -1.82 -11.58 -4.06
N THR A 26 -3.07 -11.34 -3.73
CA THR A 26 -4.21 -12.12 -4.24
C THR A 26 -4.83 -11.50 -5.48
N ASN A 27 -4.31 -10.37 -5.93
CA ASN A 27 -4.75 -9.61 -7.08
C ASN A 27 -3.62 -9.43 -8.10
N SER A 28 -4.01 -9.30 -9.36
CA SER A 28 -3.13 -8.97 -10.49
C SER A 28 -3.39 -7.53 -10.94
N ALA A 29 -2.43 -6.96 -11.66
CA ALA A 29 -2.59 -5.69 -12.36
C ALA A 29 -2.02 -5.80 -13.77
N GLU A 30 -2.65 -5.09 -14.69
CA GLU A 30 -2.27 -5.00 -16.09
C GLU A 30 -2.13 -3.53 -16.47
N ALA A 31 -1.04 -3.19 -17.16
CA ALA A 31 -0.83 -1.85 -17.66
C ALA A 31 -1.70 -1.63 -18.91
N LEU A 32 -2.62 -0.67 -18.84
CA LEU A 32 -3.52 -0.32 -19.95
C LEU A 32 -2.84 0.53 -21.03
N GLU A 33 -1.70 1.13 -20.70
CA GLU A 33 -0.86 1.93 -21.60
C GLU A 33 0.61 1.86 -21.17
N LYS A 34 1.49 2.64 -21.81
CA LYS A 34 2.90 2.72 -21.42
C LYS A 34 3.02 3.36 -20.03
N THR A 35 3.33 2.55 -19.02
CA THR A 35 3.41 2.96 -17.62
C THR A 35 4.81 2.77 -17.06
N GLU A 36 5.23 3.68 -16.19
CA GLU A 36 6.39 3.52 -15.32
C GLU A 36 5.93 3.28 -13.89
N ILE A 37 6.61 2.38 -13.17
CA ILE A 37 6.26 2.03 -11.79
C ILE A 37 7.46 2.21 -10.87
N CYS A 38 7.19 2.72 -9.67
CA CYS A 38 8.16 2.73 -8.58
C CYS A 38 7.91 1.54 -7.66
N VAL A 39 8.94 0.72 -7.42
CA VAL A 39 8.82 -0.45 -6.55
C VAL A 39 9.38 -0.13 -5.17
N ILE A 40 8.51 -0.18 -4.16
CA ILE A 40 8.89 -0.04 -2.76
C ILE A 40 9.04 -1.45 -2.16
N ARG A 41 10.27 -1.77 -1.74
CA ARG A 41 10.59 -3.07 -1.10
C ARG A 41 10.28 -3.00 0.40
N SER A 42 9.62 -4.04 0.92
CA SER A 42 9.21 -4.11 2.34
C SER A 42 10.40 -3.98 3.30
N GLU A 43 11.53 -4.58 2.93
CA GLU A 43 12.77 -4.58 3.71
C GLU A 43 13.30 -3.15 3.83
N LYS A 44 13.20 -2.37 2.74
CA LYS A 44 13.67 -0.99 2.74
C LYS A 44 12.82 -0.09 3.62
N VAL A 45 11.50 -0.31 3.63
CA VAL A 45 10.60 0.43 4.53
C VAL A 45 10.88 0.06 5.99
N ARG A 46 11.10 -1.22 6.30
CA ARG A 46 11.50 -1.65 7.65
C ARG A 46 12.81 -0.98 8.08
N GLU A 47 13.84 -0.96 7.23
CA GLU A 47 15.09 -0.26 7.52
C GLU A 47 14.86 1.23 7.85
N ILE A 48 14.05 1.92 7.03
CA ILE A 48 13.75 3.35 7.24
C ILE A 48 13.01 3.57 8.56
N ILE A 49 12.03 2.72 8.89
CA ILE A 49 11.32 2.78 10.17
C ILE A 49 12.28 2.56 11.34
N MET A 50 13.21 1.61 11.24
CA MET A 50 14.21 1.38 12.29
C MET A 50 15.18 2.55 12.45
N GLN A 51 15.48 3.28 11.37
CA GLN A 51 16.32 4.49 11.41
C GLN A 51 15.57 5.71 11.95
N ARG A 52 14.24 5.77 11.75
CA ARG A 52 13.36 6.89 12.14
C ARG A 52 12.04 6.36 12.71
N PRO A 53 12.02 5.95 13.99
CA PRO A 53 10.85 5.34 14.62
C PRO A 53 9.59 6.20 14.60
N GLU A 54 9.73 7.54 14.52
CA GLU A 54 8.61 8.48 14.38
C GLU A 54 7.74 8.20 13.14
N ILE A 55 8.31 7.58 12.10
CA ILE A 55 7.57 7.18 10.90
C ILE A 55 6.53 6.10 11.25
N ALA A 56 6.86 5.14 12.12
CA ALA A 56 5.91 4.11 12.54
C ALA A 56 4.70 4.72 13.27
N LEU A 57 4.92 5.75 14.09
CA LEU A 57 3.84 6.48 14.76
C LEU A 57 2.91 7.15 13.73
N LYS A 58 3.47 7.74 12.66
CA LYS A 58 2.68 8.31 11.56
C LYS A 58 1.86 7.27 10.81
N PHE A 59 2.39 6.07 10.59
CA PHE A 59 1.59 4.97 10.04
C PHE A 59 0.42 4.62 10.96
N LEU A 60 0.67 4.45 12.27
CA LEU A 60 -0.37 4.11 13.24
C LEU A 60 -1.48 5.17 13.31
N GLU A 61 -1.12 6.46 13.33
CA GLU A 61 -2.07 7.58 13.25
C GLU A 61 -2.97 7.45 12.01
N LYS A 62 -2.38 7.20 10.83
CA LYS A 62 -3.14 7.04 9.58
C LYS A 62 -4.01 5.79 9.54
N TYR A 63 -3.57 4.69 10.12
CA TYR A 63 -4.42 3.50 10.25
C TYR A 63 -5.62 3.77 11.16
N ALA A 64 -5.44 4.44 12.29
CA ALA A 64 -6.53 4.79 13.19
C ALA A 64 -7.54 5.74 12.53
N GLU A 65 -7.08 6.74 11.78
CA GLU A 65 -7.94 7.64 11.00
C GLU A 65 -8.82 6.85 9.99
N ARG A 66 -8.23 5.88 9.28
CA ARG A 66 -8.97 5.06 8.29
C ARG A 66 -10.00 4.13 8.94
N ILE A 67 -9.67 3.54 10.09
CA ILE A 67 -10.61 2.69 10.84
C ILE A 67 -11.83 3.53 11.25
N LYS A 68 -11.59 4.69 11.88
CA LYS A 68 -12.66 5.60 12.29
C LYS A 68 -13.56 5.99 11.11
N HIS A 69 -12.97 6.35 9.96
CA HIS A 69 -13.75 6.70 8.77
C HIS A 69 -14.59 5.53 8.24
N SER A 70 -14.09 4.29 8.36
CA SER A 70 -14.83 3.10 7.94
C SER A 70 -15.98 2.72 8.88
N GLU A 71 -15.92 3.13 10.14
CA GLU A 71 -16.99 2.88 11.14
C GLU A 71 -18.09 3.95 11.09
N GLU A 72 -17.79 5.12 10.53
CA GLU A 72 -18.75 6.22 10.29
C GLU A 72 -19.57 6.05 9.00
N LEU A 73 -19.25 5.03 8.17
CA LEU A 73 -19.95 4.64 6.93
C LEU A 73 -20.86 3.43 7.16
#